data_AF-A0A5B7BQH7-F1
#
_entry.id   AF-A0A5B7BQH7-F1
#
_cell.length_a   1.000
_cell.length_b   1.000
_cell.length_c   1.000
_cell.angle_alpha   90.00
_cell.angle_beta   90.00
_cell.angle_gamma   90.00
#
_symmetry.space_group_name_H-M   'P 1'
#
loop_
_entity.id
_entity.type
_entity.pdbx_description
1 polymer ?
#
loop_
_entity_poly.entity_id
_entity_poly.type
_entity_poly.pdbx_seq_one_letter_code
_entity_poly.pdbx_strand_id
1 'polypeptide(L)'
;MLFSTIVFWFQKLKTKRFPLRFSNEGVTQELKQWKHHLLTVAGFTEEKTMSFMKGDLLTRTRKLVKGLAKAEPVWLKAMEQAPPVTFPRADSKVKQISLPEDVYIKKFFKKHPDSKHEDAIKICGFDPPPARVFGWRVFELKEQGVSEEEAMAVADMEYRAERKAKKKAYARLKQIARLQGKKLPPNPYPSAIKEIQAEEKKYVRDRFFDPKILKIVDKLKEEKASEMQDRMRRGGW
;
A
#
# COMPACT_ATOMS: atom_id res chain seq x y z
N MET A 1 48.95 28.87 -23.23
CA MET A 1 48.32 28.47 -24.52
C MET A 1 48.00 26.96 -24.62
N LEU A 2 47.75 26.24 -23.51
CA LEU A 2 47.43 24.80 -23.52
C LEU A 2 45.99 24.45 -23.10
N PHE A 3 45.25 25.40 -22.52
CA PHE A 3 43.85 25.18 -22.12
C PHE A 3 42.85 25.35 -23.28
N SER A 4 43.20 26.10 -24.33
CA SER A 4 42.30 26.38 -25.45
C SER A 4 42.16 25.19 -26.42
N THR A 5 43.20 24.37 -26.55
CA THR A 5 43.19 23.18 -27.42
C THR A 5 42.40 22.00 -26.84
N ILE A 6 42.31 21.88 -25.52
CA ILE A 6 41.60 20.77 -24.84
C ILE A 6 40.08 20.95 -24.92
N VAL A 7 39.58 22.19 -24.77
CA VAL A 7 38.16 22.50 -24.90
C VAL A 7 37.67 22.30 -26.34
N PHE A 8 38.51 22.65 -27.34
CA PHE A 8 38.18 22.44 -28.75
C PHE A 8 38.09 20.95 -29.13
N TRP A 9 38.84 20.09 -28.46
CA TRP A 9 38.77 18.63 -28.66
C TRP A 9 37.48 18.03 -28.09
N PHE A 10 37.03 18.53 -26.93
CA PHE A 10 35.78 18.09 -26.30
C PHE A 10 34.52 18.50 -27.07
N GLN A 11 34.55 19.64 -27.76
CA GLN A 11 33.41 20.12 -28.56
C GLN A 11 33.25 19.34 -29.87
N LYS A 12 34.35 18.86 -30.47
CA LYS A 12 34.35 18.16 -31.77
C LYS A 12 33.96 16.67 -31.69
N LEU A 13 33.99 16.08 -30.49
CA LEU A 13 33.59 14.68 -30.25
C LEU A 13 32.07 14.49 -30.08
N LYS A 14 31.30 15.56 -29.82
CA LYS A 14 29.84 15.45 -29.65
C LYS A 14 29.04 15.39 -30.95
N THR A 15 29.63 15.67 -32.12
CA THR A 15 28.89 15.86 -33.38
C THR A 15 29.10 14.80 -34.45
N LYS A 16 29.95 13.78 -34.23
CA LYS A 16 30.09 12.65 -35.17
C LYS A 16 29.37 11.42 -34.65
N ARG A 17 28.16 11.18 -35.18
CA ARG A 17 27.54 9.84 -35.21
C ARG A 17 28.41 8.94 -36.09
N PHE A 18 29.15 8.03 -35.49
CA PHE A 18 29.64 6.81 -36.15
C PHE A 18 29.33 5.61 -35.26
N PRO A 19 28.94 4.45 -35.82
CA PRO A 19 28.35 3.36 -35.08
C PRO A 19 29.41 2.30 -34.76
N LEU A 20 29.95 2.28 -33.55
CA LEU A 20 30.72 1.14 -33.05
C LEU A 20 30.44 0.96 -31.56
N ARG A 21 30.00 -0.24 -31.18
CA ARG A 21 29.81 -0.69 -29.81
C ARG A 21 31.13 -0.61 -29.06
N PHE A 22 31.22 0.25 -28.06
CA PHE A 22 32.18 0.14 -26.98
C PHE A 22 31.42 0.22 -25.65
N SER A 23 31.74 -0.71 -24.75
CA SER A 23 31.13 -0.81 -23.41
C SER A 23 31.42 0.45 -22.59
N ASN A 24 30.37 1.01 -21.98
CA ASN A 24 30.43 2.23 -21.16
C ASN A 24 31.20 2.08 -19.84
N GLU A 25 31.70 0.88 -19.51
CA GLU A 25 32.34 0.62 -18.21
C GLU A 25 33.81 1.07 -18.17
N GLY A 26 34.56 0.94 -19.27
CA GLY A 26 36.01 1.25 -19.30
C GLY A 26 36.34 2.74 -19.15
N VAL A 27 35.53 3.62 -19.75
CA VAL A 27 35.75 5.08 -19.73
C VAL A 27 35.62 5.66 -18.31
N THR A 28 34.85 5.00 -17.45
CA THR A 28 34.64 5.47 -16.06
C THR A 28 35.79 5.13 -15.12
N GLN A 29 36.58 4.10 -15.42
CA GLN A 29 37.72 3.70 -14.59
C GLN A 29 38.94 4.56 -14.88
N GLU A 30 39.24 4.83 -16.16
CA GLU A 30 40.34 5.72 -16.54
C GLU A 30 40.12 7.15 -16.04
N LEU A 31 38.90 7.69 -16.14
CA LEU A 31 38.58 9.01 -15.60
C LEU A 31 38.72 9.09 -14.06
N LYS A 32 38.45 8.00 -13.34
CA LYS A 32 38.69 7.93 -11.88
C LYS A 32 40.18 7.90 -11.56
N GLN A 33 40.97 7.18 -12.36
CA GLN A 33 42.41 7.06 -12.18
C GLN A 33 43.11 8.40 -12.46
N TRP A 34 42.71 9.10 -13.52
CA TRP A 34 43.21 10.45 -13.83
C TRP A 34 42.80 11.48 -12.79
N LYS A 35 41.58 11.38 -12.24
CA LYS A 35 41.13 12.27 -11.14
C LYS A 35 41.93 12.05 -9.87
N HIS A 36 42.26 10.80 -9.52
CA HIS A 36 43.10 10.48 -8.37
C HIS A 36 44.53 10.98 -8.56
N HIS A 37 45.09 10.84 -9.76
CA HIS A 37 46.44 11.31 -10.06
C HIS A 37 46.53 12.85 -10.04
N LEU A 38 45.52 13.55 -10.57
CA LEU A 38 45.40 15.01 -10.49
C LEU A 38 45.26 15.51 -9.05
N LEU A 39 44.52 14.81 -8.19
CA LEU A 39 44.35 15.16 -6.78
C LEU A 39 45.65 14.97 -5.97
N THR A 40 46.42 13.92 -6.26
CA THR A 40 47.72 13.67 -5.63
C THR A 40 48.79 14.67 -6.05
N VAL A 41 48.84 15.04 -7.34
CA VAL A 41 49.83 16.00 -7.86
C VAL A 41 49.52 17.44 -7.42
N ALA A 42 48.25 17.77 -7.16
CA ALA A 42 47.84 19.10 -6.71
C ALA A 42 48.04 19.38 -5.21
N GLY A 43 48.63 18.46 -4.44
CA GLY A 43 48.88 18.66 -3.00
C GLY A 43 47.63 18.89 -2.16
N PHE A 44 46.44 18.52 -2.66
CA PHE A 44 45.20 18.56 -1.92
C PHE A 44 45.17 17.38 -0.95
N THR A 45 45.91 17.48 0.14
CA THR A 45 45.70 16.62 1.31
C THR A 45 44.26 16.82 1.74
N GLU A 46 43.46 15.75 1.72
CA GLU A 46 42.15 15.74 2.37
C GLU A 46 42.36 16.16 3.83
N GLU A 47 42.09 17.43 4.12
CA GLU A 47 41.93 17.89 5.49
C GLU A 47 40.91 16.96 6.14
N LYS A 48 41.42 16.18 7.09
CA LYS A 48 40.67 15.31 7.99
C LYS A 48 39.79 16.22 8.84
N THR A 49 38.69 16.70 8.26
CA THR A 49 37.68 17.49 8.95
C THR A 49 37.32 16.77 10.24
N MET A 50 37.52 17.46 11.36
CA MET A 50 37.37 16.93 12.72
C MET A 50 35.97 16.34 12.91
N SER A 51 35.84 15.04 12.67
CA SER A 51 34.60 14.27 12.78
C SER A 51 34.20 14.01 14.24
N PHE A 52 34.59 14.88 15.17
CA PHE A 52 34.35 14.75 16.61
C PHE A 52 32.88 14.46 16.93
N MET A 53 31.98 14.93 16.07
CA MET A 53 30.53 14.78 16.19
C MET A 53 29.91 13.80 15.16
N LYS A 54 30.67 12.90 14.53
CA LYS A 54 30.14 11.88 13.60
C LYS A 54 30.40 10.49 14.20
N GLY A 55 29.33 9.69 14.38
CA GLY A 55 29.39 8.38 15.05
C GLY A 55 28.19 8.09 15.96
N ASP A 56 28.20 6.95 16.65
CA ASP A 56 27.16 6.51 17.59
C ASP A 56 27.15 7.36 18.88
N LEU A 57 25.96 7.55 19.47
CA LEU A 57 25.74 8.38 20.67
C LEU A 57 26.65 7.96 21.83
N LEU A 58 26.75 6.66 22.09
CA LEU A 58 27.57 6.10 23.17
C LEU A 58 29.05 6.46 23.00
N THR A 59 29.56 6.36 21.77
CA THR A 59 30.96 6.72 21.48
C THR A 59 31.21 8.23 21.62
N ARG A 60 30.21 9.08 21.34
CA ARG A 60 30.32 10.54 21.48
C ARG A 60 30.28 10.97 22.94
N THR A 61 29.33 10.47 23.72
CA THR A 61 29.20 10.83 25.14
C THR A 61 30.38 10.34 25.94
N ARG A 62 30.90 9.14 25.66
CA ARG A 62 32.15 8.65 26.24
C ARG A 62 33.32 9.62 25.99
N LYS A 63 33.47 10.16 24.77
CA LYS A 63 34.53 11.14 24.45
C LYS A 63 34.35 12.45 25.21
N LEU A 64 33.12 12.95 25.34
CA LEU A 64 32.81 14.20 26.05
C LEU A 64 33.00 14.09 27.56
N VAL A 65 32.61 12.97 28.17
CA VAL A 65 32.82 12.72 29.60
C VAL A 65 34.30 12.53 29.90
N LYS A 66 35.04 11.77 29.07
CA LYS A 66 36.49 11.61 29.21
C LYS A 66 37.27 12.92 29.02
N GLY A 67 36.79 13.80 28.14
CA GLY A 67 37.37 15.14 27.94
C GLY A 67 36.95 16.17 28.98
N LEU A 68 36.25 15.76 30.06
CA LEU A 68 35.72 16.64 31.11
C LEU A 68 34.82 17.78 30.60
N ALA A 69 34.36 17.68 29.35
CA ALA A 69 33.51 18.68 28.73
C ALA A 69 32.05 18.56 29.19
N LYS A 70 31.65 17.39 29.72
CA LYS A 70 30.33 17.11 30.29
C LYS A 70 30.45 16.19 31.50
N ALA A 71 29.59 16.38 32.49
CA ALA A 71 29.43 15.44 33.60
C ALA A 71 28.92 14.08 33.10
N GLU A 72 29.28 13.00 33.81
CA GLU A 72 28.84 11.65 33.48
C GLU A 72 27.31 11.54 33.62
N PRO A 73 26.57 11.25 32.54
CA PRO A 73 25.13 11.08 32.65
C PRO A 73 24.80 9.71 33.26
N VAL A 74 23.76 9.67 34.10
CA VAL A 74 23.34 8.48 34.86
C VAL A 74 23.11 7.25 33.96
N TRP A 75 22.67 7.46 32.72
CA TRP A 75 22.39 6.39 31.76
C TRP A 75 23.63 5.80 31.07
N LEU A 76 24.82 6.43 31.18
CA LEU A 76 26.01 5.97 30.45
C LEU A 76 26.43 4.56 30.87
N LYS A 77 26.50 4.31 32.19
CA LYS A 77 26.88 3.00 32.75
C LYS A 77 25.93 1.88 32.30
N ALA A 78 24.63 2.16 32.31
CA ALA A 78 23.61 1.22 31.84
C ALA A 78 23.74 0.91 30.34
N MET A 79 24.00 1.94 29.53
CA MET A 79 24.16 1.78 28.08
C MET A 79 25.49 1.12 27.68
N GLU A 80 26.54 1.27 28.49
CA GLU A 80 27.81 0.54 28.30
C GLU A 80 27.69 -0.93 28.70
N GLN A 81 26.90 -1.24 29.72
CA GLN A 81 26.60 -2.61 30.14
C GLN A 81 25.70 -3.33 29.14
N ALA A 82 24.73 -2.63 28.55
CA ALA A 82 23.80 -3.16 27.57
C ALA A 82 23.69 -2.21 26.36
N PRO A 83 24.67 -2.24 25.44
CA PRO A 83 24.60 -1.43 24.23
C PRO A 83 23.44 -1.90 23.34
N PRO A 84 22.83 -1.00 22.56
CA PRO A 84 21.77 -1.38 21.63
C PRO A 84 22.32 -2.36 20.58
N VAL A 85 21.51 -3.38 20.24
CA VAL A 85 21.86 -4.38 19.24
C VAL A 85 22.05 -3.71 17.88
N THR A 86 23.22 -3.91 17.27
CA THR A 86 23.50 -3.43 15.91
C THR A 86 23.27 -4.55 14.91
N PHE A 87 22.31 -4.37 14.00
CA PHE A 87 22.13 -5.26 12.87
C PHE A 87 23.10 -4.90 11.73
N PRO A 88 23.61 -5.88 10.96
CA PRO A 88 24.38 -5.59 9.77
C PRO A 88 23.54 -4.71 8.85
N ARG A 89 24.12 -3.59 8.41
CA ARG A 89 23.43 -2.67 7.50
C ARG A 89 23.25 -3.38 6.17
N ALA A 90 22.01 -3.68 5.81
CA ALA A 90 21.70 -4.24 4.50
C ALA A 90 21.87 -3.13 3.45
N ASP A 91 22.89 -3.26 2.58
CA ASP A 91 23.08 -2.36 1.44
C ASP A 91 22.08 -2.62 0.30
N SER A 92 21.32 -3.72 0.40
CA SER A 92 20.38 -4.16 -0.64
C SER A 92 18.93 -3.81 -0.33
N LYS A 93 18.14 -3.67 -1.40
CA LYS A 93 16.70 -3.44 -1.33
C LYS A 93 16.01 -4.60 -0.59
N VAL A 94 15.13 -4.27 0.35
CA VAL A 94 14.31 -5.25 1.10
C VAL A 94 13.57 -6.16 0.12
N LYS A 95 13.74 -7.47 0.27
CA LYS A 95 13.05 -8.48 -0.57
C LYS A 95 11.57 -8.54 -0.19
N GLN A 96 10.70 -8.66 -1.20
CA GLN A 96 9.29 -8.88 -0.98
C GLN A 96 9.05 -10.29 -0.44
N ILE A 97 8.32 -10.41 0.68
CA ILE A 97 7.88 -11.69 1.21
C ILE A 97 6.67 -12.16 0.39
N SER A 98 6.72 -13.38 -0.11
CA SER A 98 5.63 -14.05 -0.83
C SER A 98 5.45 -15.45 -0.30
N LEU A 99 4.21 -15.86 -0.08
CA LEU A 99 3.86 -17.20 0.36
C LEU A 99 3.44 -18.07 -0.84
N PRO A 100 3.65 -19.40 -0.79
CA PRO A 100 3.28 -20.27 -1.90
C PRO A 100 1.77 -20.26 -2.20
N GLU A 101 0.92 -20.04 -1.20
CA GLU A 101 -0.53 -19.94 -1.37
C GLU A 101 -1.02 -18.63 -2.01
N ASP A 102 -0.16 -17.59 -2.09
CA ASP A 102 -0.56 -16.27 -2.59
C ASP A 102 -1.08 -16.31 -4.03
N VAL A 103 -0.59 -17.28 -4.83
CA VAL A 103 -1.05 -17.50 -6.21
C VAL A 103 -2.52 -17.90 -6.23
N TYR A 104 -2.93 -18.80 -5.33
CA TYR A 104 -4.30 -19.30 -5.24
C TYR A 104 -5.25 -18.29 -4.61
N ILE A 105 -4.77 -17.49 -3.65
CA ILE A 105 -5.53 -16.38 -3.07
C ILE A 105 -5.92 -15.36 -4.17
N LYS A 106 -4.99 -15.03 -5.07
CA LYS A 106 -5.29 -14.14 -6.22
C LYS A 106 -6.33 -14.75 -7.16
N LYS A 107 -6.21 -16.05 -7.47
CA LYS A 107 -7.21 -16.78 -8.29
C LYS A 107 -8.58 -16.81 -7.62
N PHE A 108 -8.63 -17.02 -6.31
CA PHE A 108 -9.86 -17.01 -5.51
C PHE A 108 -10.59 -15.66 -5.62
N PHE A 109 -9.90 -14.54 -5.39
CA PHE A 109 -10.52 -13.21 -5.49
C PHE A 109 -10.94 -12.83 -6.91
N LYS A 110 -10.30 -13.41 -7.94
CA LYS A 110 -10.77 -13.26 -9.33
C LYS A 110 -12.09 -14.00 -9.56
N LYS A 111 -12.28 -15.16 -8.91
CA LYS A 111 -13.50 -15.98 -9.02
C LYS A 111 -14.64 -15.49 -8.12
N HIS A 112 -14.30 -14.96 -6.95
CA HIS A 112 -15.23 -14.48 -5.92
C HIS A 112 -14.91 -13.04 -5.51
N PRO A 113 -15.24 -12.03 -6.33
CA PRO A 113 -14.93 -10.63 -6.02
C PRO A 113 -15.64 -10.15 -4.74
N ASP A 114 -16.86 -10.62 -4.50
CA ASP A 114 -17.69 -10.22 -3.34
C ASP A 114 -17.08 -10.61 -1.99
N SER A 115 -16.25 -11.67 -1.96
CA SER A 115 -15.59 -12.16 -0.74
C SER A 115 -14.67 -11.11 -0.11
N LYS A 116 -14.14 -10.15 -0.89
CA LYS A 116 -13.32 -9.04 -0.35
C LYS A 116 -14.05 -8.21 0.72
N HIS A 117 -15.36 -8.07 0.57
CA HIS A 117 -16.19 -7.27 1.47
C HIS A 117 -16.93 -8.15 2.49
N GLU A 118 -17.39 -9.32 2.02
CA GLU A 118 -18.17 -10.25 2.84
C GLU A 118 -17.33 -10.99 3.89
N ASP A 119 -16.09 -11.35 3.55
CA ASP A 119 -15.19 -12.13 4.41
C ASP A 119 -14.03 -11.25 4.92
N ALA A 120 -14.37 -10.26 5.74
CA ALA A 120 -13.40 -9.31 6.28
C ALA A 120 -12.30 -9.98 7.12
N ILE A 121 -11.05 -9.54 6.93
CA ILE A 121 -9.90 -10.02 7.69
C ILE A 121 -9.97 -9.44 9.11
N LYS A 122 -10.26 -10.32 10.07
CA LYS A 122 -10.24 -9.97 11.49
C LYS A 122 -8.80 -10.05 12.00
N ILE A 123 -8.14 -8.90 12.20
CA ILE A 123 -6.74 -8.85 12.68
C ILE A 123 -6.60 -9.54 14.05
N CYS A 124 -7.61 -9.42 14.92
CA CYS A 124 -7.64 -10.07 16.23
C CYS A 124 -8.24 -11.49 16.20
N GLY A 125 -8.65 -11.99 15.04
CA GLY A 125 -9.25 -13.31 14.90
C GLY A 125 -8.18 -14.39 14.75
N PHE A 126 -8.41 -15.55 15.37
CA PHE A 126 -7.58 -16.73 15.13
C PHE A 126 -7.92 -17.41 13.81
N ASP A 127 -9.18 -17.29 13.37
CA ASP A 127 -9.66 -17.95 12.18
C ASP A 127 -9.06 -17.34 10.90
N PRO A 128 -8.45 -18.15 10.02
CA PRO A 128 -7.93 -17.66 8.77
C PRO A 128 -9.06 -17.18 7.84
N PRO A 129 -8.82 -16.15 7.02
CA PRO A 129 -9.77 -15.73 6.00
C PRO A 129 -10.09 -16.88 5.02
N PRO A 130 -11.32 -16.97 4.49
CA PRO A 130 -11.71 -18.04 3.56
C PRO A 130 -10.81 -18.15 2.33
N ALA A 131 -10.27 -17.03 1.83
CA ALA A 131 -9.32 -17.04 0.72
C ALA A 131 -8.01 -17.79 1.07
N ARG A 132 -7.56 -17.69 2.32
CA ARG A 132 -6.37 -18.42 2.82
C ARG A 132 -6.69 -19.90 3.03
N VAL A 133 -7.85 -20.23 3.61
CA VAL A 133 -8.32 -21.62 3.72
C VAL A 133 -8.38 -22.29 2.35
N PHE A 134 -8.91 -21.60 1.34
CA PHE A 134 -8.92 -22.07 -0.04
C PHE A 134 -7.50 -22.37 -0.55
N GLY A 135 -6.56 -21.44 -0.35
CA GLY A 135 -5.17 -21.62 -0.77
C GLY A 135 -4.49 -22.82 -0.10
N TRP A 136 -4.67 -22.99 1.21
CA TRP A 136 -4.15 -24.13 1.95
C TRP A 136 -4.77 -25.44 1.49
N ARG A 137 -6.09 -25.46 1.24
CA ARG A 137 -6.77 -26.66 0.77
C ARG A 137 -6.26 -27.13 -0.59
N VAL A 138 -6.05 -26.19 -1.52
CA VAL A 138 -5.46 -26.51 -2.83
C VAL A 138 -4.05 -27.06 -2.67
N PHE A 139 -3.26 -26.49 -1.76
CA PHE A 139 -1.91 -26.95 -1.49
C PHE A 139 -1.89 -28.36 -0.88
N GLU A 140 -2.74 -28.62 0.11
CA GLU A 140 -2.89 -29.94 0.73
C GLU A 140 -3.29 -31.04 -0.28
N LEU A 141 -4.26 -30.75 -1.15
CA LEU A 141 -4.67 -31.69 -2.21
C LEU A 141 -3.55 -31.94 -3.23
N LYS A 142 -2.75 -30.92 -3.52
CA LYS A 142 -1.59 -31.04 -4.40
C LYS A 142 -0.48 -31.89 -3.78
N GLU A 143 -0.27 -31.80 -2.47
CA GLU A 143 0.64 -32.68 -1.74
C GLU A 143 0.19 -34.15 -1.79
N GLN A 144 -1.12 -34.40 -1.87
CA GLN A 144 -1.71 -35.73 -2.07
C GLN A 144 -1.60 -36.24 -3.52
N GLY A 145 -1.06 -35.43 -4.44
CA GLY A 145 -0.87 -35.80 -5.85
C GLY A 145 -2.04 -35.48 -6.78
N VAL A 146 -3.04 -34.72 -6.31
CA VAL A 146 -4.17 -34.26 -7.15
C VAL A 146 -3.70 -33.17 -8.12
N SER A 147 -4.28 -33.14 -9.33
CA SER A 147 -4.00 -32.09 -10.30
C SER A 147 -4.43 -30.72 -9.77
N GLU A 148 -3.73 -29.64 -10.18
CA GLU A 148 -4.00 -28.29 -9.64
C GLU A 148 -5.44 -27.83 -9.95
N GLU A 149 -5.97 -28.19 -11.11
CA GLU A 149 -7.31 -27.81 -11.54
C GLU A 149 -8.40 -28.51 -10.73
N GLU A 150 -8.23 -29.82 -10.50
CA GLU A 150 -9.13 -30.60 -9.65
C GLU A 150 -9.07 -30.12 -8.20
N ALA A 151 -7.87 -29.87 -7.67
CA ALA A 151 -7.67 -29.34 -6.32
C ALA A 151 -8.39 -28.00 -6.14
N MET A 152 -8.28 -27.08 -7.11
CA MET A 152 -9.01 -25.81 -7.09
C MET A 152 -10.53 -26.00 -7.18
N ALA A 153 -11.02 -26.99 -7.95
CA ALA A 153 -12.44 -27.28 -8.07
C ALA A 153 -13.02 -27.83 -6.75
N VAL A 154 -12.31 -28.74 -6.09
CA VAL A 154 -12.69 -29.30 -4.78
C VAL A 154 -12.72 -28.20 -3.72
N ALA A 155 -11.67 -27.38 -3.63
CA ALA A 155 -11.63 -26.27 -2.68
C ALA A 155 -12.75 -25.23 -2.92
N ASP A 156 -13.11 -24.97 -4.18
CA ASP A 156 -14.22 -24.06 -4.52
C ASP A 156 -15.58 -24.65 -4.13
N MET A 157 -15.76 -25.96 -4.31
CA MET A 157 -16.95 -26.66 -3.89
C MET A 157 -17.12 -26.62 -2.37
N GLU A 158 -16.05 -26.86 -1.61
CA GLU A 158 -16.04 -26.77 -0.15
C GLU A 158 -16.42 -25.36 0.33
N TYR A 159 -15.78 -24.34 -0.23
CA TYR A 159 -16.12 -22.93 0.06
C TYR A 159 -17.60 -22.62 -0.21
N ARG A 160 -18.13 -23.02 -1.38
CA ARG A 160 -19.55 -22.80 -1.72
C ARG A 160 -20.49 -23.56 -0.78
N ALA A 161 -20.11 -24.77 -0.35
CA ALA A 161 -20.90 -25.56 0.59
C ALA A 161 -20.98 -24.87 1.96
N GLU A 162 -19.87 -24.38 2.49
CA GLU A 162 -19.83 -23.60 3.74
C GLU A 162 -20.71 -22.35 3.65
N ARG A 163 -20.63 -21.61 2.54
CA ARG A 163 -21.47 -20.42 2.32
C ARG A 163 -22.95 -20.77 2.31
N LYS A 164 -23.32 -21.87 1.64
CA LYS A 164 -24.71 -22.36 1.62
C LYS A 164 -25.16 -22.78 3.01
N ALA A 165 -24.30 -23.45 3.78
CA ALA A 165 -24.59 -23.87 5.15
C ALA A 165 -24.84 -22.65 6.06
N LYS A 166 -23.95 -21.64 6.02
CA LYS A 166 -24.10 -20.38 6.76
C LYS A 166 -25.40 -19.65 6.41
N LYS A 167 -25.77 -19.59 5.12
CA LYS A 167 -27.05 -19.01 4.67
C LYS A 167 -28.26 -19.79 5.19
N LYS A 168 -28.22 -21.13 5.18
CA LYS A 168 -29.29 -21.98 5.74
C LYS A 168 -29.42 -21.79 7.26
N ALA A 169 -28.31 -21.75 7.99
CA ALA A 169 -28.29 -21.51 9.42
C ALA A 169 -28.90 -20.14 9.76
N TYR A 170 -28.51 -19.08 9.03
CA TYR A 170 -29.10 -17.76 9.19
C TYR A 170 -30.61 -17.75 8.88
N ALA A 171 -31.06 -18.43 7.83
CA ALA A 171 -32.49 -18.52 7.51
C ALA A 171 -33.29 -19.18 8.64
N ARG A 172 -32.75 -20.24 9.25
CA ARG A 172 -33.35 -20.89 10.44
C ARG A 172 -33.38 -19.97 11.65
N LEU A 173 -32.26 -19.30 11.97
CA LEU A 173 -32.19 -18.33 13.06
C LEU A 173 -33.18 -17.17 12.85
N LYS A 174 -33.35 -16.71 11.62
CA LYS A 174 -34.31 -15.66 11.24
C LYS A 174 -35.76 -16.11 11.46
N GLN A 175 -36.10 -17.36 11.13
CA GLN A 175 -37.42 -17.93 11.40
C GLN A 175 -37.70 -17.99 12.90
N ILE A 176 -36.74 -18.47 13.69
CA ILE A 176 -36.86 -18.56 15.15
C ILE A 176 -37.02 -17.16 15.77
N ALA A 177 -36.21 -16.19 15.36
CA ALA A 177 -36.28 -14.82 15.87
C ALA A 177 -37.66 -14.16 15.61
N ARG A 178 -38.26 -14.41 14.43
CA ARG A 178 -39.61 -13.94 14.10
C ARG A 178 -40.67 -14.57 15.00
N LEU A 179 -40.62 -15.88 15.22
CA LEU A 179 -41.56 -16.58 16.11
C LEU A 179 -41.44 -16.10 17.56
N GLN A 180 -40.22 -15.77 17.99
CA GLN A 180 -39.96 -15.26 19.35
C GLN A 180 -40.22 -13.75 19.51
N GLY A 181 -40.56 -13.03 18.43
CA GLY A 181 -40.70 -11.57 18.45
C GLY A 181 -39.40 -10.80 18.75
N LYS A 182 -38.23 -11.46 18.63
CA LYS A 182 -36.93 -10.84 18.89
C LYS A 182 -36.39 -10.12 17.65
N LYS A 183 -35.44 -9.21 17.86
CA LYS A 183 -34.68 -8.57 16.77
C LYS A 183 -34.02 -9.64 15.90
N LEU A 184 -33.99 -9.40 14.59
CA LEU A 184 -33.40 -10.33 13.64
C LEU A 184 -31.88 -10.45 13.88
N PRO A 185 -31.32 -11.66 13.72
CA PRO A 185 -29.86 -11.84 13.77
C PRO A 185 -29.18 -11.03 12.66
N PRO A 186 -27.91 -10.63 12.85
CA PRO A 186 -27.13 -9.97 11.82
C PRO A 186 -26.94 -10.89 10.61
N ASN A 187 -26.93 -10.29 9.41
CA ASN A 187 -26.73 -11.03 8.17
C ASN A 187 -25.28 -11.54 8.10
N PRO A 188 -25.04 -12.85 7.87
CA PRO A 188 -23.69 -13.40 7.78
C PRO A 188 -22.88 -12.87 6.59
N TYR A 189 -23.54 -12.39 5.53
CA TYR A 189 -22.90 -11.84 4.34
C TYR A 189 -23.52 -10.49 4.00
N PRO A 190 -23.06 -9.41 4.65
CA PRO A 190 -23.51 -8.07 4.32
C PRO A 190 -22.95 -7.68 2.95
N SER A 191 -23.84 -7.28 2.04
CA SER A 191 -23.40 -6.65 0.80
C SER A 191 -23.17 -5.18 1.07
N ALA A 192 -21.97 -4.67 0.78
CA ALA A 192 -21.62 -3.26 0.97
C ALA A 192 -22.66 -2.30 0.33
N ILE A 193 -23.19 -2.65 -0.83
CA ILE A 193 -24.25 -1.88 -1.51
C ILE A 193 -25.52 -1.76 -0.63
N LYS A 194 -25.93 -2.82 0.07
CA LYS A 194 -27.13 -2.76 0.92
C LYS A 194 -26.90 -1.99 2.20
N GLU A 195 -25.67 -1.94 2.70
CA GLU A 195 -25.31 -1.11 3.85
C GLU A 195 -25.40 0.37 3.46
N ILE A 196 -24.76 0.74 2.35
CA ILE A 196 -24.83 2.09 1.79
C ILE A 196 -26.29 2.47 1.48
N GLN A 197 -27.04 1.59 0.81
CA GLN A 197 -28.46 1.84 0.52
C GLN A 197 -29.30 1.97 1.79
N ALA A 198 -29.00 1.22 2.86
CA ALA A 198 -29.73 1.34 4.12
C ALA A 198 -29.47 2.69 4.79
N GLU A 199 -28.25 3.19 4.73
CA GLU A 199 -27.87 4.53 5.19
C GLU A 199 -28.54 5.62 4.34
N GLU A 200 -28.48 5.49 3.01
CA GLU A 200 -29.07 6.45 2.07
C GLU A 200 -30.60 6.44 2.07
N LYS A 201 -31.24 5.31 2.38
CA LYS A 201 -32.70 5.17 2.35
C LYS A 201 -33.41 6.23 3.18
N LYS A 202 -32.82 6.67 4.29
CA LYS A 202 -33.34 7.77 5.10
C LYS A 202 -33.41 9.05 4.26
N TYR A 203 -32.29 9.46 3.69
CA TYR A 203 -32.21 10.67 2.87
C TYR A 203 -33.05 10.58 1.59
N VAL A 204 -33.15 9.41 0.97
CA VAL A 204 -34.02 9.19 -0.20
C VAL A 204 -35.48 9.35 0.19
N ARG A 205 -35.91 8.78 1.33
CA ARG A 205 -37.27 8.96 1.86
C ARG A 205 -37.57 10.44 2.09
N ASP A 206 -36.67 11.11 2.79
CA ASP A 206 -36.79 12.52 3.15
C ASP A 206 -36.95 13.41 1.90
N ARG A 207 -36.22 13.15 0.79
CA ARG A 207 -36.39 13.89 -0.48
C ARG A 207 -37.82 13.90 -1.04
N PHE A 208 -38.58 12.83 -0.85
CA PHE A 208 -39.93 12.70 -1.39
C PHE A 208 -41.02 13.06 -0.38
N PHE A 209 -40.75 12.90 0.92
CA PHE A 209 -41.78 13.00 1.96
C PHE A 209 -41.57 14.19 2.92
N ASP A 210 -40.40 14.84 2.90
CA ASP A 210 -40.19 16.01 3.76
C ASP A 210 -40.96 17.22 3.22
N PRO A 211 -41.83 17.83 4.05
CA PRO A 211 -42.62 18.98 3.62
C PRO A 211 -41.75 20.20 3.32
N LYS A 212 -40.56 20.30 3.92
CA LYS A 212 -39.60 21.37 3.61
C LYS A 212 -39.01 21.23 2.21
N ILE A 213 -38.67 20.00 1.82
CA ILE A 213 -38.08 19.72 0.50
C ILE A 213 -39.14 19.88 -0.59
N LEU A 214 -40.35 19.38 -0.37
CA LEU A 214 -41.47 19.56 -1.30
C LEU A 214 -41.76 21.06 -1.54
N LYS A 215 -41.80 21.87 -0.48
CA LYS A 215 -41.95 23.34 -0.61
C LYS A 215 -40.85 23.98 -1.45
N ILE A 216 -39.61 23.50 -1.36
CA ILE A 216 -38.51 24.00 -2.18
C ILE A 216 -38.69 23.57 -3.65
N VAL A 217 -39.10 22.33 -3.90
CA VAL A 217 -39.37 21.82 -5.26
C VAL A 217 -40.53 22.57 -5.91
N ASP A 218 -41.59 22.86 -5.17
CA ASP A 218 -42.75 23.60 -5.69
C ASP A 218 -42.36 25.04 -6.04
N LYS A 219 -41.59 25.72 -5.19
CA LYS A 219 -41.01 27.04 -5.52
C LYS A 219 -40.13 27.01 -6.77
N LEU A 220 -39.28 25.99 -6.93
CA LEU A 220 -38.45 25.83 -8.13
C LEU A 220 -39.29 25.58 -9.39
N LYS A 221 -40.43 24.89 -9.28
CA LYS A 221 -41.36 24.72 -10.40
C LYS A 221 -42.05 26.03 -10.76
N GLU A 222 -42.46 26.80 -9.76
CA GLU A 222 -43.07 28.14 -9.94
C GLU A 222 -42.08 29.10 -10.61
N GLU A 223 -40.84 29.19 -10.11
CA GLU A 223 -39.78 30.02 -10.70
C GLU A 223 -39.52 29.63 -12.16
N LYS A 224 -39.39 28.34 -12.45
CA LYS A 224 -39.18 27.84 -13.81
C LYS A 224 -40.37 28.11 -14.73
N ALA A 225 -41.59 28.07 -14.21
CA ALA A 225 -42.79 28.41 -14.98
C ALA A 225 -42.84 29.91 -15.29
N SER A 226 -42.48 30.77 -14.32
CA SER A 226 -42.37 32.22 -14.56
C SER A 226 -41.28 32.58 -15.56
N GLU A 227 -40.10 31.96 -15.48
CA GLU A 227 -39.01 32.16 -16.45
C GLU A 227 -39.43 31.75 -17.87
N MET A 228 -40.21 30.67 -18.00
CA MET A 228 -40.72 30.19 -19.28
C MET A 228 -41.77 31.15 -19.86
N GLN A 229 -42.67 31.67 -19.01
CA GLN A 229 -43.63 32.70 -19.41
C GLN A 229 -42.93 34.01 -19.83
N ASP A 230 -41.90 34.43 -19.10
CA ASP A 230 -41.10 35.62 -19.44
C ASP A 230 -40.31 35.43 -20.73
N ARG A 231 -39.76 34.23 -20.98
CA ARG A 231 -39.15 33.88 -22.28
C ARG A 231 -40.17 33.89 -23.42
N MET A 232 -41.38 33.37 -23.20
CA MET A 232 -42.46 33.42 -24.18
C MET A 232 -42.95 34.86 -24.44
N ARG A 233 -42.98 35.72 -23.42
CA ARG A 233 -43.31 37.15 -23.55
C ARG A 233 -42.22 37.97 -24.25
N ARG A 234 -40.94 37.64 -24.05
CA ARG A 234 -39.80 38.30 -24.72
C ARG A 234 -39.48 37.76 -26.11
N GLY A 235 -40.10 36.64 -26.51
CA GLY A 235 -39.94 36.00 -27.83
C GLY A 235 -41.10 36.24 -28.81
N GLY A 236 -41.91 37.28 -28.58
CA GLY A 236 -42.85 37.80 -29.56
C GLY A 236 -42.15 38.75 -30.53
N TRP A 237 -42.40 38.54 -31.82
CA TRP A 237 -42.01 39.35 -32.99
C TRP A 237 -41.92 40.86 -32.76
#